data_AF-A0AB37HS14-F1
#
_entry.id   AF-A0AB37HS14-F1
#
_cell.length_a   1.000
_cell.length_b   1.000
_cell.length_c   1.000
_cell.angle_alpha   90.00
_cell.angle_beta   90.00
_cell.angle_gamma   90.00
#
_symmetry.space_group_name_H-M   'P 1'
#
loop_
_entity.id
_entity.type
_entity.pdbx_description
1 polymer ?
#
loop_
_entity_poly.entity_id
_entity_poly.type
_entity_poly.pdbx_seq_one_letter_code
_entity_poly.pdbx_strand_id
1 'polypeptide(L)'
;MIDVKSPIIQSGLSFQIILREPENQEIFDVDDDELTVGYASDYLNKALKVISVKEIESELYGLIVRGTNIIGWTRLNHSIKLISKPIDTIRVDLRHFSTPQINRELGFKVDYNLLFKEKNFSSRALYLIEGEVLEAVFNKGTFTGFVPTKDIDRAIPINKKVSIEESTIFYQDSALHKSIDLSLDEEQFDFNNVSIDMVFLKAESVRIIIKKKKYWISLNDLEDKSIIQDLEAKQYENYNELTLEQLDMITNFQEERKESKSAIVRLINENISLQKTNKKEEKAQYERLYMNLKNSKLGKIQTKYWSWRNRRKS
;
A
#
# COMPACT_ATOMS: atom_id res chain seq x y z
N MET A 1 -24.10 -4.43 -2.50
CA MET A 1 -24.40 -3.70 -3.75
C MET A 1 -23.92 -2.27 -3.57
N ILE A 2 -23.37 -1.63 -4.59
CA ILE A 2 -22.84 -0.27 -4.48
C ILE A 2 -24.01 0.72 -4.52
N ASP A 3 -24.23 1.46 -3.44
CA ASP A 3 -25.23 2.52 -3.41
C ASP A 3 -24.69 3.79 -4.08
N VAL A 4 -25.27 4.17 -5.22
CA VAL A 4 -24.92 5.39 -5.96
C VAL A 4 -25.18 6.65 -5.14
N LYS A 5 -26.12 6.60 -4.18
CA LYS A 5 -26.43 7.70 -3.27
C LYS A 5 -25.47 7.77 -2.08
N SER A 6 -24.55 6.81 -1.95
CA SER A 6 -23.51 6.84 -0.92
C SER A 6 -22.72 8.15 -1.03
N PRO A 7 -22.55 8.91 0.06
CA PRO A 7 -21.83 10.18 0.02
C PRO A 7 -20.39 10.04 -0.47
N ILE A 8 -19.80 8.84 -0.37
CA ILE A 8 -18.46 8.53 -0.90
C ILE A 8 -18.47 8.53 -2.42
N ILE A 9 -19.45 7.87 -3.05
CA ILE A 9 -19.61 7.85 -4.50
C ILE A 9 -19.86 9.27 -5.01
N GLN A 10 -20.69 10.04 -4.31
CA GLN A 10 -20.97 11.43 -4.66
C GLN A 10 -19.77 12.38 -4.45
N SER A 11 -18.89 12.08 -3.50
CA SER A 11 -17.71 12.89 -3.23
C SER A 11 -16.61 12.77 -4.30
N GLY A 12 -16.73 11.80 -5.21
CA GLY A 12 -15.71 11.53 -6.23
C GLY A 12 -14.43 10.90 -5.67
N LEU A 13 -14.44 10.48 -4.40
CA LEU A 13 -13.33 9.74 -3.81
C LEU A 13 -13.23 8.35 -4.42
N SER A 14 -12.01 7.91 -4.64
CA SER A 14 -11.68 6.54 -4.98
C SER A 14 -12.02 5.58 -3.84
N PHE A 15 -12.42 4.36 -4.19
CA PHE A 15 -12.81 3.33 -3.24
C PHE A 15 -12.41 1.93 -3.74
N GLN A 16 -12.44 0.95 -2.86
CA GLN A 16 -12.08 -0.44 -3.19
C GLN A 16 -13.34 -1.29 -3.41
N ILE A 17 -13.23 -2.26 -4.31
CA ILE A 17 -14.29 -3.25 -4.59
C ILE A 17 -13.74 -4.66 -4.68
N ILE A 18 -14.60 -5.66 -4.48
CA ILE A 18 -14.43 -6.99 -5.07
C ILE A 18 -15.31 -7.06 -6.33
N LEU A 19 -14.69 -7.25 -7.50
CA LEU A 19 -15.42 -7.34 -8.76
C LEU A 19 -16.21 -8.65 -8.84
N ARG A 20 -17.52 -8.56 -9.08
CA ARG A 20 -18.44 -9.71 -9.10
C ARG A 20 -19.46 -9.67 -10.24
N GLU A 21 -19.07 -9.07 -11.35
CA GLU A 21 -19.95 -8.92 -12.50
C GLU A 21 -20.06 -10.22 -13.32
N PRO A 22 -21.01 -10.33 -14.26
CA PRO A 22 -21.07 -11.47 -15.18
C PRO A 22 -19.75 -11.69 -15.92
N GLU A 23 -19.34 -12.95 -16.12
CA GLU A 23 -18.05 -13.29 -16.72
C GLU A 23 -17.83 -12.65 -18.10
N ASN A 24 -18.88 -12.55 -18.89
CA ASN A 24 -18.89 -11.97 -20.23
C ASN A 24 -19.07 -10.45 -20.25
N GLN A 25 -19.13 -9.78 -19.09
CA GLN A 25 -19.26 -8.33 -19.06
C GLN A 25 -17.98 -7.69 -19.60
N GLU A 26 -18.16 -6.81 -20.58
CA GLU A 26 -17.07 -6.09 -21.24
C GLU A 26 -16.43 -5.06 -20.31
N ILE A 27 -15.14 -4.86 -20.54
CA ILE A 27 -14.35 -3.76 -19.99
C ILE A 27 -13.97 -2.89 -21.18
N PHE A 28 -14.40 -1.64 -21.14
CA PHE A 28 -14.17 -0.65 -22.19
C PHE A 28 -12.89 0.14 -21.94
N ASP A 29 -12.28 0.63 -23.03
CA ASP A 29 -11.12 1.50 -22.97
C ASP A 29 -11.41 2.79 -22.18
N VAL A 30 -10.34 3.45 -21.73
CA VAL A 30 -10.43 4.68 -20.95
C VAL A 30 -10.97 5.84 -21.80
N ASP A 31 -10.56 5.88 -23.07
CA ASP A 31 -10.80 7.00 -23.98
C ASP A 31 -11.89 6.70 -25.02
N ASP A 32 -12.19 5.42 -25.27
CA ASP A 32 -13.16 4.95 -26.28
C ASP A 32 -14.12 3.91 -25.66
N ASP A 33 -15.39 4.28 -25.52
CA ASP A 33 -16.43 3.45 -24.92
C ASP A 33 -17.03 2.41 -25.88
N GLU A 34 -16.66 2.43 -27.16
CA GLU A 34 -16.99 1.37 -28.13
C GLU A 34 -15.89 0.30 -28.17
N LEU A 35 -14.67 0.62 -27.72
CA LEU A 35 -13.54 -0.30 -27.74
C LEU A 35 -13.51 -1.19 -26.49
N THR A 36 -13.77 -2.48 -26.68
CA THR A 36 -13.58 -3.49 -25.63
C THR A 36 -12.09 -3.86 -25.50
N VAL A 37 -11.53 -3.71 -24.30
CA VAL A 37 -10.13 -4.04 -23.96
C VAL A 37 -10.00 -5.33 -23.14
N GLY A 38 -11.11 -5.88 -22.64
CA GLY A 38 -11.12 -7.13 -21.90
C GLY A 38 -12.49 -7.48 -21.34
N TYR A 39 -12.54 -8.48 -20.46
CA TYR A 39 -13.77 -8.96 -19.83
C TYR A 39 -13.61 -9.08 -18.31
N ALA A 40 -14.73 -8.99 -17.59
CA ALA A 40 -14.76 -9.09 -16.14
C ALA A 40 -14.21 -10.43 -15.61
N SER A 41 -14.31 -11.51 -16.40
CA SER A 41 -13.74 -12.84 -16.09
C SER A 41 -12.29 -12.79 -15.61
N ASP A 42 -11.48 -11.90 -16.18
CA ASP A 42 -10.05 -11.79 -15.85
C ASP A 42 -9.81 -11.19 -14.47
N TYR A 43 -10.82 -10.57 -13.87
CA TYR A 43 -10.71 -9.81 -12.63
C TYR A 43 -11.71 -10.24 -11.55
N LEU A 44 -12.52 -11.27 -11.80
CA LEU A 44 -13.48 -11.78 -10.84
C LEU A 44 -12.86 -12.11 -9.49
N ASN A 45 -13.58 -11.73 -8.44
CA ASN A 45 -13.24 -11.96 -7.03
C ASN A 45 -11.88 -11.35 -6.62
N LYS A 46 -11.31 -10.44 -7.42
CA LYS A 46 -10.11 -9.67 -7.07
C LYS A 46 -10.52 -8.36 -6.42
N ALA A 47 -9.72 -7.93 -5.45
CA ALA A 47 -9.82 -6.59 -4.89
C ALA A 47 -9.19 -5.59 -5.87
N LEU A 48 -9.98 -4.59 -6.28
CA LEU A 48 -9.60 -3.56 -7.25
C LEU A 48 -9.95 -2.18 -6.69
N LYS A 49 -9.27 -1.14 -7.19
CA LYS A 49 -9.58 0.26 -6.85
C LYS A 49 -10.40 0.86 -7.98
N VAL A 50 -11.47 1.57 -7.63
CA VAL A 50 -12.26 2.40 -8.54
C VAL A 50 -11.82 3.84 -8.32
N ILE A 51 -11.38 4.51 -9.37
CA ILE A 51 -10.84 5.89 -9.28
C ILE A 51 -11.78 6.95 -9.85
N SER A 52 -12.79 6.52 -10.61
CA SER A 52 -13.80 7.39 -11.17
C SER A 52 -15.07 6.60 -11.39
N VAL A 53 -16.21 7.29 -11.34
CA VAL A 53 -17.54 6.73 -11.57
C VAL A 53 -18.29 7.60 -12.56
N LYS A 54 -19.14 6.98 -13.36
CA LYS A 54 -20.14 7.66 -14.20
C LYS A 54 -21.44 6.88 -14.16
N GLU A 55 -22.55 7.58 -14.26
CA GLU A 55 -23.88 6.98 -14.37
C GLU A 55 -24.34 7.09 -15.82
N ILE A 56 -24.68 5.96 -16.43
CA ILE A 56 -25.19 5.87 -17.81
C ILE A 56 -26.46 5.03 -17.74
N GLU A 57 -27.58 5.58 -18.20
CA GLU A 57 -28.87 4.86 -18.25
C GLU A 57 -29.30 4.23 -16.90
N SER A 58 -28.95 4.87 -15.78
CA SER A 58 -29.18 4.38 -14.39
C SER A 58 -28.29 3.22 -13.96
N GLU A 59 -27.25 2.89 -14.73
CA GLU A 59 -26.21 1.93 -14.35
C GLU A 59 -24.94 2.66 -13.89
N LEU A 60 -24.32 2.14 -12.84
CA LEU A 60 -23.07 2.67 -12.30
C LEU A 60 -21.88 2.03 -13.00
N TYR A 61 -21.13 2.84 -13.74
CA TYR A 61 -19.85 2.46 -14.31
C TYR A 61 -18.71 2.97 -13.43
N GLY A 62 -17.67 2.15 -13.27
CA GLY A 62 -16.45 2.52 -12.58
C GLY A 62 -15.22 2.34 -13.44
N LEU A 63 -14.28 3.28 -13.36
CA LEU A 63 -12.95 3.16 -13.93
C LEU A 63 -12.06 2.39 -12.95
N ILE A 64 -11.73 1.17 -13.32
CA ILE A 64 -11.02 0.23 -12.46
C ILE A 64 -9.51 0.31 -12.69
N VAL A 65 -8.74 0.25 -11.61
CA VAL A 65 -7.28 0.18 -11.64
C VAL A 65 -6.75 -0.93 -10.73
N ARG A 66 -5.55 -1.42 -11.07
CA ARG A 66 -4.77 -2.35 -10.25
C ARG A 66 -3.32 -1.88 -10.16
N GLY A 67 -2.95 -1.37 -8.98
CA GLY A 67 -1.65 -0.72 -8.82
C GLY A 67 -1.57 0.52 -9.70
N THR A 68 -0.58 0.59 -10.59
CA THR A 68 -0.43 1.69 -11.56
C THR A 68 -1.09 1.40 -12.90
N ASN A 69 -1.66 0.21 -13.09
CA ASN A 69 -2.28 -0.18 -14.36
C ASN A 69 -3.77 0.20 -14.35
N ILE A 70 -4.18 1.03 -15.31
CA ILE A 70 -5.59 1.28 -15.57
C ILE A 70 -6.13 0.08 -16.35
N ILE A 71 -7.26 -0.47 -15.90
CA ILE A 71 -7.89 -1.64 -16.53
C ILE A 71 -8.94 -1.19 -17.54
N GLY A 72 -9.79 -0.24 -17.16
CA GLY A 72 -10.85 0.28 -18.03
C GLY A 72 -12.16 0.50 -17.30
N TRP A 73 -13.20 0.87 -18.06
CA TRP A 73 -14.54 1.11 -17.55
C TRP A 73 -15.39 -0.16 -17.58
N THR A 74 -16.12 -0.43 -16.51
CA THR A 74 -17.10 -1.52 -16.49
C THR A 74 -18.22 -1.23 -15.49
N ARG A 75 -19.35 -1.91 -15.61
CA ARG A 75 -20.51 -1.75 -14.71
C ARG A 75 -20.20 -2.35 -13.35
N LEU A 76 -20.78 -1.81 -12.28
CA LEU A 76 -20.50 -2.22 -10.90
C LEU A 76 -21.76 -2.71 -10.14
N ASN A 77 -22.74 -3.24 -10.85
CA ASN A 77 -24.06 -3.58 -10.31
C ASN A 77 -24.00 -4.69 -9.26
N HIS A 78 -23.14 -5.69 -9.44
CA HIS A 78 -23.03 -6.86 -8.53
C HIS A 78 -21.80 -6.80 -7.63
N SER A 79 -20.88 -5.88 -7.91
CA SER A 79 -19.64 -5.70 -7.19
C SER A 79 -19.85 -5.32 -5.73
N ILE A 80 -18.94 -5.79 -4.87
CA ILE A 80 -18.98 -5.54 -3.44
C ILE A 80 -18.09 -4.34 -3.14
N LYS A 81 -18.67 -3.23 -2.67
CA LYS A 81 -17.89 -2.12 -2.12
C LYS A 81 -17.25 -2.53 -0.80
N LEU A 82 -15.97 -2.26 -0.68
CA LEU A 82 -15.20 -2.43 0.54
C LEU A 82 -15.10 -1.10 1.29
N ILE A 83 -14.94 -1.19 2.60
CA ILE A 83 -14.74 -0.06 3.50
C ILE A 83 -13.24 0.07 3.71
N SER A 84 -12.64 1.18 3.27
CA SER A 84 -11.21 1.42 3.41
C SER A 84 -10.82 1.62 4.86
N LYS A 85 -9.65 1.09 5.22
CA LYS A 85 -9.03 1.31 6.54
C LYS A 85 -7.50 1.28 6.43
N PRO A 86 -6.78 1.73 7.47
CA PRO A 86 -5.33 1.54 7.54
C PRO A 86 -4.93 0.06 7.39
N ILE A 87 -3.80 -0.15 6.73
CA ILE A 87 -3.23 -1.49 6.55
C ILE A 87 -2.71 -1.99 7.90
N ASP A 88 -3.28 -3.09 8.37
CA ASP A 88 -2.87 -3.75 9.61
C ASP A 88 -2.12 -5.05 9.28
N THR A 89 -1.05 -5.34 10.03
CA THR A 89 -0.45 -6.68 10.02
C THR A 89 -1.24 -7.55 10.99
N ILE A 90 -1.68 -8.73 10.55
CA ILE A 90 -2.58 -9.58 11.33
C ILE A 90 -2.14 -11.05 11.28
N ARG A 91 -2.63 -11.80 12.27
CA ARG A 91 -2.78 -13.25 12.28
C ARG A 91 -4.25 -13.60 12.44
N VAL A 92 -4.62 -14.81 12.06
CA VAL A 92 -5.95 -15.36 12.30
C VAL A 92 -5.85 -16.33 13.47
N ASP A 93 -6.68 -16.13 14.48
CA ASP A 93 -6.85 -17.05 15.60
C ASP A 93 -7.69 -18.24 15.15
N LEU A 94 -7.04 -19.38 14.96
CA LEU A 94 -7.67 -20.58 14.43
C LEU A 94 -8.42 -21.41 15.47
N ARG A 95 -8.40 -21.03 16.76
CA ARG A 95 -9.03 -21.83 17.83
C ARG A 95 -10.54 -21.98 17.63
N HIS A 96 -11.18 -20.92 17.14
CA HIS A 96 -12.64 -20.86 16.93
C HIS A 96 -13.01 -20.39 15.53
N PHE A 97 -12.04 -20.29 14.61
CA PHE A 97 -12.25 -19.75 13.29
C PHE A 97 -13.21 -20.61 12.46
N SER A 98 -14.23 -19.96 11.92
CA SER A 98 -15.14 -20.55 10.94
C SER A 98 -15.09 -19.74 9.65
N THR A 99 -14.96 -20.40 8.51
CA THR A 99 -14.94 -19.73 7.21
C THR A 99 -16.29 -19.04 6.93
N PRO A 100 -16.31 -17.70 6.71
CA PRO A 100 -17.52 -16.98 6.34
C PRO A 100 -18.15 -17.51 5.05
N GLN A 101 -19.49 -17.49 4.97
CA GLN A 101 -20.22 -17.96 3.79
C GLN A 101 -19.79 -17.22 2.50
N ILE A 102 -19.55 -15.91 2.59
CA ILE A 102 -19.12 -15.09 1.45
C ILE A 102 -17.84 -15.63 0.79
N ASN A 103 -16.91 -16.24 1.54
CA ASN A 103 -15.71 -16.83 0.94
C ASN A 103 -16.03 -18.04 0.05
N ARG A 104 -17.07 -18.81 0.41
CA ARG A 104 -17.55 -19.94 -0.39
C ARG A 104 -18.25 -19.44 -1.65
N GLU A 105 -19.04 -18.37 -1.55
CA GLU A 105 -19.72 -17.73 -2.68
C GLU A 105 -18.75 -17.11 -3.68
N LEU A 106 -17.60 -16.62 -3.21
CA LEU A 106 -16.49 -16.16 -4.05
C LEU A 106 -15.71 -17.32 -4.70
N GLY A 107 -16.09 -18.57 -4.46
CA GLY A 107 -15.52 -19.74 -5.11
C GLY A 107 -14.10 -20.10 -4.63
N PHE A 108 -13.65 -19.60 -3.48
CA PHE A 108 -12.33 -19.93 -2.95
C PHE A 108 -12.28 -21.40 -2.50
N LYS A 109 -11.57 -22.23 -3.27
CA LYS A 109 -11.27 -23.63 -2.92
C LYS A 109 -9.99 -23.74 -2.09
N VAL A 110 -9.94 -23.05 -0.96
CA VAL A 110 -8.75 -22.97 -0.10
C VAL A 110 -9.07 -23.57 1.26
N ASP A 111 -8.15 -24.40 1.78
CA ASP A 111 -8.14 -24.76 3.19
C ASP A 111 -7.62 -23.56 3.99
N TYR A 112 -8.54 -22.81 4.58
CA TYR A 112 -8.21 -21.60 5.35
C TYR A 112 -7.40 -21.90 6.62
N ASN A 113 -7.60 -23.06 7.26
CA ASN A 113 -6.82 -23.44 8.43
C ASN A 113 -5.36 -23.64 8.04
N LEU A 114 -5.10 -24.33 6.93
CA LEU A 114 -3.75 -24.50 6.40
C LEU A 114 -3.16 -23.17 5.91
N LEU A 115 -3.95 -22.33 5.25
CA LEU A 115 -3.51 -21.04 4.75
C LEU A 115 -2.98 -20.15 5.88
N PHE A 116 -3.71 -20.07 7.00
CA PHE A 116 -3.46 -19.12 8.08
C PHE A 116 -2.48 -19.61 9.16
N LYS A 117 -2.19 -20.91 9.25
CA LYS A 117 -1.49 -21.56 10.38
C LYS A 117 -0.19 -20.87 10.86
N GLU A 118 0.59 -20.26 9.96
CA GLU A 118 1.97 -19.82 10.28
C GLU A 118 2.37 -18.48 9.64
N LYS A 119 1.42 -17.75 9.06
CA LYS A 119 1.72 -16.57 8.24
C LYS A 119 1.11 -15.32 8.84
N ASN A 120 1.87 -14.23 8.75
CA ASN A 120 1.31 -12.89 8.89
C ASN A 120 0.67 -12.49 7.57
N PHE A 121 -0.51 -11.89 7.67
CA PHE A 121 -1.24 -11.34 6.54
C PHE A 121 -1.39 -9.83 6.72
N SER A 122 -1.81 -9.16 5.66
CA SER A 122 -2.26 -7.78 5.76
C SER A 122 -3.78 -7.72 5.68
N SER A 123 -4.42 -7.10 6.67
CA SER A 123 -5.82 -6.70 6.58
C SER A 123 -5.88 -5.28 6.01
N ARG A 124 -6.60 -5.09 4.91
CA ARG A 124 -6.57 -3.82 4.13
C ARG A 124 -7.91 -3.10 3.99
N ALA A 125 -9.01 -3.81 4.17
CA ALA A 125 -10.34 -3.24 4.07
C ALA A 125 -11.32 -4.02 4.96
N LEU A 126 -12.49 -3.46 5.19
CA LEU A 126 -13.60 -4.09 5.91
C LEU A 126 -14.77 -4.36 4.97
N TYR A 127 -15.66 -5.25 5.39
CA TYR A 127 -16.93 -5.51 4.74
C TYR A 127 -17.99 -5.78 5.80
N LEU A 128 -19.06 -4.98 5.80
CA LEU A 128 -20.20 -5.15 6.68
C LEU A 128 -21.25 -5.98 5.95
N ILE A 129 -21.59 -7.15 6.50
CA ILE A 129 -22.62 -8.03 5.96
C ILE A 129 -23.47 -8.57 7.10
N GLU A 130 -24.80 -8.41 7.01
CA GLU A 130 -25.76 -8.90 8.01
C GLU A 130 -25.44 -8.48 9.47
N GLY A 131 -24.81 -7.31 9.64
CA GLY A 131 -24.40 -6.79 10.94
C GLY A 131 -23.07 -7.31 11.47
N GLU A 132 -22.41 -8.25 10.77
CA GLU A 132 -21.06 -8.72 11.09
C GLU A 132 -20.00 -7.95 10.29
N VAL A 133 -18.94 -7.51 10.96
CA VAL A 133 -17.78 -6.86 10.33
C VAL A 133 -16.72 -7.90 10.00
N LEU A 134 -16.50 -8.11 8.72
CA LEU A 134 -15.44 -8.94 8.19
C LEU A 134 -14.26 -8.10 7.70
N GLU A 135 -13.04 -8.63 7.79
CA GLU A 135 -11.84 -7.97 7.26
C GLU A 135 -11.37 -8.66 5.98
N ALA A 136 -11.08 -7.88 4.95
CA ALA A 136 -10.47 -8.34 3.72
C ALA A 136 -8.98 -8.61 3.94
N VAL A 137 -8.60 -9.89 3.90
CA VAL A 137 -7.25 -10.38 4.17
C VAL A 137 -6.47 -10.59 2.89
N PHE A 138 -5.20 -10.21 2.92
CA PHE A 138 -4.30 -10.27 1.77
C PHE A 138 -2.98 -10.94 2.12
N ASN A 139 -2.53 -11.82 1.24
CA ASN A 139 -1.20 -12.43 1.25
C ASN A 139 -0.34 -11.82 0.14
N LYS A 140 0.74 -11.12 0.50
CA LYS A 140 1.63 -10.44 -0.47
C LYS A 140 0.88 -9.60 -1.50
N GLY A 141 -0.19 -8.92 -1.07
CA GLY A 141 -1.02 -8.07 -1.94
C GLY A 141 -2.09 -8.79 -2.76
N THR A 142 -2.17 -10.13 -2.68
CA THR A 142 -3.27 -10.90 -3.28
C THR A 142 -4.37 -11.09 -2.25
N PHE A 143 -5.61 -10.75 -2.61
CA PHE A 143 -6.78 -11.00 -1.77
C PHE A 143 -6.98 -12.51 -1.58
N THR A 144 -7.13 -12.94 -0.32
CA THR A 144 -7.25 -14.36 0.03
C THR A 144 -8.63 -14.73 0.58
N GLY A 145 -9.42 -13.74 0.97
CA GLY A 145 -10.75 -13.93 1.53
C GLY A 145 -11.01 -13.00 2.71
N PHE A 146 -12.23 -13.11 3.23
CA PHE A 146 -12.70 -12.40 4.40
C PHE A 146 -12.50 -13.23 5.67
N VAL A 147 -12.19 -12.56 6.78
CA VAL A 147 -12.08 -13.17 8.11
C VAL A 147 -12.90 -12.35 9.09
N PRO A 148 -13.68 -12.97 10.00
CA PRO A 148 -14.39 -12.23 11.04
C PRO A 148 -13.41 -11.42 11.90
N THR A 149 -13.76 -10.17 12.20
CA THR A 149 -12.89 -9.28 12.99
C THR A 149 -12.53 -9.88 14.36
N LYS A 150 -13.45 -10.63 14.98
CA LYS A 150 -13.25 -11.31 16.26
C LYS A 150 -12.12 -12.36 16.23
N ASP A 151 -11.92 -12.99 15.08
CA ASP A 151 -10.92 -14.04 14.85
C ASP A 151 -9.56 -13.45 14.47
N ILE A 152 -9.40 -12.12 14.49
CA ILE A 152 -8.14 -11.46 14.14
C ILE A 152 -7.32 -11.18 15.39
N ASP A 153 -6.04 -11.54 15.33
CA ASP A 153 -4.99 -11.06 16.21
C ASP A 153 -4.19 -10.01 15.45
N ARG A 154 -4.26 -8.77 15.90
CA ARG A 154 -3.69 -7.62 15.18
C ARG A 154 -2.37 -7.20 15.82
N ALA A 155 -1.38 -7.03 14.96
CA ALA A 155 -0.08 -6.62 15.39
C ALA A 155 -0.11 -5.16 15.85
N ILE A 156 0.46 -4.91 17.02
CA ILE A 156 0.61 -3.57 17.58
C ILE A 156 2.03 -3.09 17.23
N PRO A 157 2.18 -2.06 16.38
CA PRO A 157 3.49 -1.48 16.12
C PRO A 157 3.98 -0.78 17.37
N ILE A 158 5.19 -1.10 17.79
CA ILE A 158 5.86 -0.46 18.92
C ILE A 158 7.26 -0.02 18.47
N ASN A 159 7.90 0.88 19.21
CA ASN A 159 9.30 1.21 18.98
C ASN A 159 9.93 1.52 20.33
N LYS A 160 10.32 0.46 21.03
CA LYS A 160 10.90 0.52 22.37
C LYS A 160 12.11 -0.39 22.43
N LYS A 161 12.95 -0.15 23.45
CA LYS A 161 14.01 -1.04 23.84
C LYS A 161 13.63 -1.74 25.12
N VAL A 162 13.93 -3.03 25.21
CA VAL A 162 13.51 -3.92 26.30
C VAL A 162 14.64 -4.86 26.69
N SER A 163 14.58 -5.34 27.93
CA SER A 163 15.36 -6.48 28.38
C SER A 163 14.64 -7.80 28.09
N ILE A 164 15.40 -8.81 27.68
CA ILE A 164 14.91 -10.17 27.42
C ILE A 164 15.78 -11.18 28.16
N GLU A 165 15.21 -12.32 28.51
CA GLU A 165 15.94 -13.40 29.18
C GLU A 165 17.10 -13.92 28.30
N GLU A 166 18.25 -14.26 28.91
CA GLU A 166 19.37 -14.86 28.17
C GLU A 166 19.02 -16.23 27.57
N SER A 167 18.08 -16.95 28.20
CA SER A 167 17.53 -18.23 27.74
C SER A 167 16.49 -18.11 26.61
N THR A 168 16.25 -16.91 26.10
CA THR A 168 15.23 -16.65 25.07
C THR A 168 15.44 -17.52 23.82
N ILE A 169 14.38 -18.19 23.37
CA ILE A 169 14.39 -18.92 22.10
C ILE A 169 13.93 -17.99 20.97
N PHE A 170 14.69 -17.95 19.89
CA PHE A 170 14.38 -17.13 18.72
C PHE A 170 13.64 -17.93 17.64
N TYR A 171 12.72 -17.28 16.94
CA TYR A 171 11.86 -17.88 15.92
C TYR A 171 11.83 -17.07 14.62
N GLN A 172 11.63 -17.77 13.49
CA GLN A 172 11.46 -17.14 12.17
C GLN A 172 10.06 -16.57 11.98
N ASP A 173 9.07 -17.16 12.64
CA ASP A 173 7.66 -16.88 12.44
C ASP A 173 7.01 -16.43 13.76
N SER A 174 5.92 -15.68 13.64
CA SER A 174 5.15 -15.16 14.76
C SER A 174 4.29 -16.21 15.47
N ALA A 175 4.20 -17.44 14.94
CA ALA A 175 3.52 -18.56 15.60
C ALA A 175 4.44 -19.31 16.57
N LEU A 176 5.73 -18.97 16.59
CA LEU A 176 6.76 -19.62 17.39
C LEU A 176 6.89 -21.12 17.08
N HIS A 177 6.65 -21.51 15.81
CA HIS A 177 6.77 -22.92 15.40
C HIS A 177 8.17 -23.28 14.90
N LYS A 178 8.90 -22.31 14.32
CA LYS A 178 10.20 -22.54 13.69
C LYS A 178 11.31 -21.80 14.41
N SER A 179 11.93 -22.47 15.38
CA SER A 179 13.05 -21.93 16.13
C SER A 179 14.31 -21.77 15.28
N ILE A 180 15.18 -20.86 15.68
CA ILE A 180 16.53 -20.65 15.18
C ILE A 180 17.47 -20.60 16.38
N ASP A 181 18.60 -21.29 16.23
CA ASP A 181 19.76 -21.04 17.07
C ASP A 181 20.54 -19.82 16.55
N LEU A 182 20.62 -18.78 17.38
CA LEU A 182 21.47 -17.62 17.12
C LEU A 182 22.66 -17.72 18.05
N SER A 183 23.85 -17.95 17.49
CA SER A 183 25.11 -17.82 18.23
C SER A 183 25.35 -16.33 18.57
N LEU A 184 24.73 -15.87 19.65
CA LEU A 184 24.88 -14.55 20.22
C LEU A 184 25.84 -14.67 21.40
N ASP A 185 27.11 -14.30 21.18
CA ASP A 185 28.06 -14.19 22.29
C ASP A 185 27.63 -13.01 23.18
N GLU A 186 27.63 -13.18 24.51
CA GLU A 186 27.27 -12.13 25.50
C GLU A 186 28.11 -10.85 25.33
N GLU A 187 29.38 -10.98 24.91
CA GLU A 187 30.23 -9.82 24.60
C GLU A 187 29.76 -9.01 23.37
N GLN A 188 28.92 -9.61 22.51
CA GLN A 188 28.46 -9.03 21.26
C GLN A 188 26.97 -8.64 21.25
N PHE A 189 26.20 -9.08 22.25
CA PHE A 189 24.76 -8.84 22.29
C PHE A 189 24.29 -8.40 23.68
N ASP A 190 23.73 -7.19 23.74
CA ASP A 190 23.19 -6.61 24.95
C ASP A 190 21.72 -7.03 25.13
N PHE A 191 21.49 -8.07 25.93
CA PHE A 191 20.16 -8.60 26.26
C PHE A 191 19.27 -7.59 27.00
N ASN A 192 19.84 -6.54 27.59
CA ASN A 192 19.09 -5.49 28.30
C ASN A 192 18.59 -4.37 27.38
N ASN A 193 18.93 -4.43 26.09
CA ASN A 193 18.81 -3.29 25.19
C ASN A 193 18.34 -3.70 23.79
N VAL A 194 17.38 -4.63 23.75
CA VAL A 194 16.87 -5.22 22.53
C VAL A 194 15.75 -4.36 21.95
N SER A 195 15.85 -4.02 20.67
CA SER A 195 14.81 -3.22 20.02
C SER A 195 13.63 -4.09 19.59
N ILE A 196 12.42 -3.73 20.00
CA ILE A 196 11.17 -4.34 19.56
C ILE A 196 10.41 -3.41 18.63
N ASP A 197 9.79 -3.97 17.59
CA ASP A 197 9.03 -3.18 16.61
C ASP A 197 7.56 -3.61 16.42
N MET A 198 7.15 -4.75 16.98
CA MET A 198 5.81 -5.30 16.78
C MET A 198 5.45 -6.33 17.86
N VAL A 199 4.20 -6.32 18.33
CA VAL A 199 3.68 -7.28 19.31
C VAL A 199 2.37 -7.89 18.80
N PHE A 200 2.16 -9.19 19.03
CA PHE A 200 0.88 -9.86 18.93
C PHE A 200 0.44 -10.29 20.33
N LEU A 201 -0.72 -9.80 20.79
CA LEU A 201 -1.20 -10.07 22.14
C LEU A 201 -1.84 -11.46 22.25
N LYS A 202 -2.70 -11.86 21.30
CA LYS A 202 -3.37 -13.18 21.39
C LYS A 202 -2.40 -14.33 21.12
N ALA A 203 -1.45 -14.15 20.21
CA ALA A 203 -0.40 -15.11 19.93
C ALA A 203 0.77 -15.08 20.93
N GLU A 204 0.75 -14.15 21.90
CA GLU A 204 1.81 -13.96 22.90
C GLU A 204 3.22 -13.95 22.29
N SER A 205 3.41 -13.19 21.20
CA SER A 205 4.69 -13.09 20.50
C SER A 205 5.11 -11.65 20.24
N VAL A 206 6.41 -11.39 20.33
CA VAL A 206 7.00 -10.07 20.07
C VAL A 206 8.11 -10.19 19.04
N ARG A 207 8.19 -9.20 18.15
CA ARG A 207 9.23 -9.12 17.13
C ARG A 207 10.35 -8.22 17.61
N ILE A 208 11.53 -8.80 17.69
CA ILE A 208 12.77 -8.12 18.02
C ILE A 208 13.62 -7.88 16.77
N ILE A 209 14.50 -6.88 16.84
CA ILE A 209 15.45 -6.52 15.80
C ILE A 209 16.88 -6.73 16.33
N ILE A 210 17.60 -7.66 15.72
CA ILE A 210 19.00 -7.95 16.02
C ILE A 210 19.82 -7.79 14.74
N LYS A 211 20.86 -6.93 14.76
CA LYS A 211 21.75 -6.68 13.60
C LYS A 211 20.98 -6.44 12.29
N LYS A 212 19.88 -5.66 12.35
CA LYS A 212 18.92 -5.36 11.25
C LYS A 212 18.09 -6.55 10.73
N LYS A 213 18.25 -7.74 11.29
CA LYS A 213 17.38 -8.89 11.04
C LYS A 213 16.25 -8.93 12.07
N LYS A 214 15.13 -9.54 11.69
CA LYS A 214 13.93 -9.61 12.52
C LYS A 214 13.71 -11.05 12.97
N TYR A 215 13.43 -11.21 14.25
CA TYR A 215 13.13 -12.50 14.87
C TYR A 215 11.94 -12.35 15.80
N TRP A 216 11.29 -13.47 16.10
CA TRP A 216 10.19 -13.53 17.06
C TRP A 216 10.66 -14.25 18.32
N ILE A 217 10.14 -13.81 19.46
CA ILE A 217 10.35 -14.45 20.77
C ILE A 217 8.99 -14.54 21.49
N SER A 218 8.93 -15.35 22.54
CA SER A 218 7.75 -15.39 23.40
C SER A 218 7.63 -14.08 24.16
N LEU A 219 6.40 -13.61 24.32
CA LEU A 219 6.11 -12.41 25.12
C LEU A 219 6.45 -12.63 26.60
N ASN A 220 6.49 -13.90 27.04
CA ASN A 220 6.92 -14.26 28.38
C ASN A 220 8.42 -14.09 28.63
N ASP A 221 9.24 -14.03 27.58
CA ASP A 221 10.69 -13.88 27.66
C ASP A 221 11.11 -12.40 27.88
N LEU A 222 10.14 -11.47 27.95
CA LEU A 222 10.37 -10.08 28.32
C LEU A 222 10.48 -9.96 29.85
N GLU A 223 11.58 -9.38 30.34
CA GLU A 223 11.78 -9.18 31.78
C GLU A 223 10.81 -8.13 32.34
N ASP A 224 10.59 -7.03 31.60
CA ASP A 224 9.64 -5.98 31.96
C ASP A 224 8.34 -6.09 31.15
N LYS A 225 7.31 -6.64 31.80
CA LYS A 225 5.96 -6.78 31.23
C LYS A 225 5.11 -5.51 31.38
N SER A 226 5.57 -4.45 32.04
CA SER A 226 4.80 -3.20 32.12
C SER A 226 4.56 -2.58 30.73
N ILE A 227 5.49 -2.82 29.81
CA ILE A 227 5.48 -2.28 28.45
C ILE A 227 4.26 -2.74 27.63
N ILE A 228 3.68 -3.88 27.99
CA ILE A 228 2.56 -4.50 27.28
C ILE A 228 1.20 -4.27 27.95
N GLN A 229 1.16 -3.84 29.21
CA GLN A 229 -0.08 -3.73 30.00
C GLN A 229 -1.05 -2.71 29.40
N ASP A 230 -0.51 -1.62 28.85
CA ASP A 230 -1.30 -0.55 28.24
C ASP A 230 -1.48 -0.70 26.72
N LEU A 231 -1.02 -1.82 26.14
CA LEU A 231 -1.14 -2.04 24.70
C LEU A 231 -2.52 -2.58 24.38
N GLU A 232 -3.26 -1.81 23.58
CA GLU A 232 -4.52 -2.24 23.00
C GLU A 232 -4.43 -2.26 21.48
N ALA A 233 -4.81 -3.39 20.88
CA ALA A 233 -4.97 -3.48 19.45
C ALA A 233 -6.25 -2.74 19.04
N LYS A 234 -6.23 -2.04 17.90
CA LYS A 234 -7.43 -1.49 17.28
C LYS A 234 -8.46 -2.60 17.11
N GLN A 235 -9.73 -2.31 17.38
CA GLN A 235 -10.84 -3.24 17.19
C GLN A 235 -11.89 -2.60 16.29
N TYR A 236 -12.45 -3.39 15.37
CA TYR A 236 -13.51 -2.94 14.45
C TYR A 236 -14.83 -3.71 14.66
N GLU A 237 -14.86 -4.70 15.56
CA GLU A 237 -15.99 -5.62 15.74
C GLU A 237 -17.28 -4.90 16.14
N ASN A 238 -17.16 -3.85 16.97
CA ASN A 238 -18.29 -3.09 17.49
C ASN A 238 -18.60 -1.83 16.68
N TYR A 239 -17.99 -1.66 15.50
CA TYR A 239 -18.22 -0.48 14.68
C TYR A 239 -19.60 -0.60 14.02
N ASN A 240 -20.43 0.42 14.20
CA ASN A 240 -21.68 0.54 13.48
C ASN A 240 -21.46 1.11 12.07
N GLU A 241 -22.50 1.09 11.25
CA GLU A 241 -22.47 1.57 9.86
C GLU A 241 -21.91 2.99 9.73
N LEU A 242 -22.40 3.94 10.54
CA LEU A 242 -21.93 5.32 10.53
C LEU A 242 -20.42 5.44 10.83
N THR A 243 -19.93 4.69 11.83
CA THR A 243 -18.49 4.71 12.17
C THR A 243 -17.63 4.10 11.07
N LEU A 244 -18.14 3.09 10.36
CA LEU A 244 -17.46 2.49 9.22
C LEU A 244 -17.43 3.44 8.02
N GLU A 245 -18.52 4.16 7.74
CA GLU A 245 -18.57 5.17 6.68
C GLU A 245 -17.58 6.32 6.95
N GLN A 246 -17.50 6.79 8.20
CA GLN A 246 -16.53 7.80 8.60
C GLN A 246 -15.10 7.32 8.43
N LEU A 247 -14.80 6.08 8.85
CA LEU A 247 -13.49 5.46 8.65
C LEU A 247 -13.13 5.37 7.17
N ASP A 248 -14.07 4.97 6.32
CA ASP A 248 -13.89 4.85 4.87
C ASP A 248 -13.55 6.22 4.25
N MET A 249 -14.36 7.25 4.53
CA MET A 249 -14.12 8.61 4.04
C MET A 249 -12.76 9.15 4.46
N ILE A 250 -12.43 9.06 5.75
CA ILE A 250 -11.17 9.57 6.30
C ILE A 250 -9.99 8.85 5.64
N THR A 251 -10.08 7.53 5.50
CA THR A 251 -9.01 6.73 4.92
C THR A 251 -8.81 7.06 3.44
N ASN A 252 -9.88 7.06 2.64
CA ASN A 252 -9.78 7.39 1.20
C ASN A 252 -9.25 8.81 0.98
N PHE A 253 -9.72 9.78 1.76
CA PHE A 253 -9.21 11.15 1.70
C PHE A 253 -7.72 11.24 2.03
N GLN A 254 -7.24 10.52 3.05
CA GLN A 254 -5.82 10.48 3.41
C GLN A 254 -4.98 9.82 2.32
N GLU A 255 -5.47 8.72 1.73
CA GLU A 255 -4.81 8.02 0.63
C GLU A 255 -4.69 8.90 -0.61
N GLU A 256 -5.77 9.56 -1.03
CA GLU A 256 -5.75 10.48 -2.16
C GLU A 256 -4.80 11.64 -1.93
N ARG A 257 -4.83 12.29 -0.76
CA ARG A 257 -3.89 13.37 -0.45
C ARG A 257 -2.44 12.91 -0.52
N LYS A 258 -2.15 11.69 -0.09
CA LYS A 258 -0.82 11.10 -0.18
C LYS A 258 -0.42 10.86 -1.63
N GLU A 259 -1.31 10.30 -2.44
CA GLU A 259 -1.10 10.07 -3.89
C GLU A 259 -0.91 11.39 -4.64
N SER A 260 -1.78 12.38 -4.44
CA SER A 260 -1.68 13.71 -5.05
C SER A 260 -0.38 14.40 -4.66
N LYS A 261 0.02 14.37 -3.38
CA LYS A 261 1.28 14.95 -2.93
C LYS A 261 2.47 14.29 -3.62
N SER A 262 2.47 12.96 -3.74
CA SER A 262 3.51 12.22 -4.45
C SER A 262 3.58 12.61 -5.94
N ALA A 263 2.43 12.71 -6.61
CA ALA A 263 2.35 13.12 -8.00
C ALA A 263 2.85 14.56 -8.21
N ILE A 264 2.43 15.50 -7.35
CA ILE A 264 2.89 16.90 -7.38
C ILE A 264 4.41 16.97 -7.22
N VAL A 265 4.99 16.26 -6.25
CA VAL A 265 6.45 16.23 -6.05
C VAL A 265 7.16 15.67 -7.28
N ARG A 266 6.63 14.59 -7.87
CA ARG A 266 7.18 14.01 -9.11
C ARG A 266 7.16 15.01 -10.26
N LEU A 267 6.02 15.67 -10.50
CA LEU A 267 5.85 16.66 -11.56
C LEU A 267 6.75 17.89 -11.36
N ILE A 268 6.93 18.36 -10.13
CA ILE A 268 7.86 19.45 -9.81
C ILE A 268 9.30 19.04 -10.13
N ASN A 269 9.71 17.83 -9.71
CA ASN A 269 11.06 17.33 -9.98
C ASN A 269 11.31 17.17 -11.49
N GLU A 270 10.31 16.66 -12.22
CA GLU A 270 10.35 16.55 -13.67
C GLU A 270 10.47 17.92 -14.34
N ASN A 271 9.66 18.91 -13.94
CA ASN A 271 9.74 20.27 -14.45
C ASN A 271 11.12 20.91 -14.17
N ILE A 272 11.66 20.77 -12.95
CA ILE A 272 13.01 21.22 -12.61
C ILE A 272 14.07 20.56 -13.51
N SER A 273 13.91 19.27 -13.80
CA SER A 273 14.83 18.54 -14.68
C SER A 273 14.75 19.04 -16.13
N LEU A 274 13.55 19.27 -16.65
CA LEU A 274 13.29 19.81 -17.99
C LEU A 274 13.82 21.25 -18.14
N GLN A 275 13.66 22.09 -17.13
CA GLN A 275 14.24 23.44 -17.15
C GLN A 275 15.77 23.40 -17.17
N LYS A 276 16.39 22.45 -16.46
CA LYS A 276 17.85 22.27 -16.47
C LYS A 276 18.37 21.75 -17.81
N THR A 277 17.65 20.84 -18.47
CA THR A 277 18.02 20.36 -19.81
C THR A 277 17.86 21.47 -20.85
N ASN A 278 16.72 22.19 -20.85
CA ASN A 278 16.49 23.30 -21.78
C ASN A 278 17.56 24.40 -21.63
N LYS A 279 17.91 24.79 -20.39
CA LYS A 279 19.00 25.77 -20.14
C LYS A 279 20.36 25.28 -20.64
N LYS A 280 20.65 23.98 -20.55
CA LYS A 280 21.89 23.39 -21.08
C LYS A 280 21.90 23.39 -22.60
N GLU A 281 20.77 23.09 -23.24
CA GLU A 281 20.62 23.11 -24.70
C GLU A 281 20.74 24.53 -25.25
N GLU A 282 20.08 25.51 -24.62
CA GLU A 282 20.24 26.94 -24.95
C GLU A 282 21.71 27.37 -24.83
N LYS A 283 22.39 27.05 -23.72
CA LYS A 283 23.80 27.37 -23.53
C LYS A 283 24.69 26.74 -24.61
N ALA A 284 24.46 25.48 -24.95
CA ALA A 284 25.21 24.78 -26.00
C ALA A 284 24.96 25.41 -27.38
N GLN A 285 23.73 25.88 -27.66
CA GLN A 285 23.40 26.59 -28.89
C GLN A 285 24.10 27.96 -28.97
N TYR A 286 24.12 28.72 -27.87
CA TYR A 286 24.87 29.98 -27.79
C TYR A 286 26.38 29.78 -27.95
N GLU A 287 26.96 28.73 -27.35
CA GLU A 287 28.37 28.39 -27.53
C GLU A 287 28.69 28.02 -28.98
N ARG A 288 27.81 27.27 -29.66
CA ARG A 288 27.94 26.98 -31.10
C ARG A 288 27.87 28.25 -31.95
N LEU A 289 26.87 29.11 -31.71
CA LEU A 289 26.73 30.40 -32.41
C LEU A 289 27.95 31.30 -32.18
N TYR A 290 28.44 31.37 -30.94
CA TYR A 290 29.65 32.10 -30.58
C TYR A 290 30.89 31.55 -31.31
N MET A 291 31.09 30.23 -31.32
CA MET A 291 32.21 29.60 -32.02
C MET A 291 32.12 29.81 -33.54
N ASN A 292 30.93 29.72 -34.12
CA ASN A 292 30.69 30.00 -35.53
C ASN A 292 30.99 31.47 -35.87
N LEU A 293 30.52 32.42 -35.06
CA LEU A 293 30.79 33.84 -35.24
C LEU A 293 32.28 34.16 -35.08
N LYS A 294 32.94 33.62 -34.05
CA LYS A 294 34.39 33.76 -33.81
C LYS A 294 35.23 33.21 -34.96
N ASN A 295 34.84 32.06 -35.51
CA ASN A 295 35.56 31.40 -36.61
C ASN A 295 35.22 31.95 -38.00
N SER A 296 34.15 32.76 -38.10
CA SER A 296 33.79 33.46 -39.33
C SER A 296 34.88 34.43 -39.78
N LYS A 297 34.88 34.78 -41.07
CA LYS A 297 35.85 35.72 -41.66
C LYS A 297 35.81 37.09 -40.95
N LEU A 298 34.62 37.60 -40.65
CA LEU A 298 34.41 38.84 -39.90
C LEU A 298 34.88 38.74 -38.44
N GLY A 299 34.56 37.64 -37.75
CA GLY A 299 35.01 37.42 -36.37
C GLY A 299 36.53 37.32 -36.23
N LYS A 300 37.20 36.65 -37.18
CA LYS A 300 38.67 36.59 -37.25
C LYS A 300 39.29 37.98 -37.51
N ILE A 301 38.66 38.80 -38.36
CA ILE A 301 39.09 40.18 -38.61
C ILE A 301 38.94 41.03 -37.35
N GLN A 302 37.79 40.96 -36.66
CA GLN A 302 37.55 41.68 -35.40
C GLN A 302 38.56 41.29 -34.32
N THR A 303 38.83 39.99 -34.17
CA THR A 303 39.80 39.48 -33.17
C THR A 303 41.22 39.98 -33.47
N LYS A 304 41.64 39.99 -34.75
CA LYS A 304 42.93 40.55 -35.18
C LYS A 304 42.99 42.07 -34.99
N TYR A 305 41.91 42.79 -35.28
CA TYR A 305 41.83 44.24 -35.06
C TYR A 305 41.97 44.60 -33.58
N TRP A 306 41.28 43.87 -32.70
CA TRP A 306 41.36 44.06 -31.25
C TRP A 306 42.73 43.73 -30.68
N SER A 307 43.34 42.62 -31.10
CA SER A 307 44.71 42.26 -30.66
C SER A 307 45.75 43.26 -31.13
N TRP A 308 45.60 43.79 -32.35
CA TRP A 308 46.43 44.88 -32.87
C TRP A 308 46.21 46.19 -32.11
N ARG A 309 44.97 46.56 -31.79
CA ARG A 309 44.63 47.76 -31.01
C ARG A 309 45.18 47.70 -29.58
N ASN A 310 45.09 46.55 -28.92
CA ASN A 310 45.58 46.38 -27.55
C ASN A 310 47.12 46.39 -27.47
N ARG A 311 47.82 45.89 -28.50
CA ARG A 311 49.29 46.00 -28.60
C ARG A 311 49.81 47.43 -28.74
N ARG A 312 48.96 48.39 -29.13
CA ARG A 312 49.32 49.81 -29.23
C ARG A 312 49.10 50.59 -27.93
N LYS A 313 48.50 49.97 -26.91
CA LYS A 313 48.25 50.60 -25.60
C LYS A 313 49.21 50.13 -24.50
N SER A 314 50.13 49.19 -24.79
CA SER A 314 51.32 48.90 -23.97
C SER A 314 52.54 49.57 -24.58
#